data_AF-A0AAD1KC23-F1
#
_entry.id   AF-A0AAD1KC23-F1
#
_cell.length_a   1.000
_cell.length_b   1.000
_cell.length_c   1.000
_cell.angle_alpha   90.00
_cell.angle_beta   90.00
_cell.angle_gamma   90.00
#
_symmetry.space_group_name_H-M   'P 1'
#
loop_
_entity.id
_entity.type
_entity.pdbx_description
1 polymer ?
#
loop_
_entity_poly.entity_id
_entity_poly.type
_entity_poly.pdbx_seq_one_letter_code
_entity_poly.pdbx_strand_id
1 'polypeptide(L)'
;MEKELFGLLGVIVGFVLNLIYGTWGKRNQKKQEQYYLAVVVTLQLDRFFDNAVKLCSDNGMKDEHGDYCPSVPYPELELPGSEVNWRCLPQNVMKDILWMPETIREALLVIDSIREHRAERPDFDEFYEARQYEFAKIALTANELSSKLRKIVALPDRIVGDQFFKPLEFLSNKVMEIEKVRNDREQYDRIIAEQLSGLSPISD
;
A
#
# COMPACT_ATOMS: atom_id res chain seq x y z
N MET A 1 -39.75 -23.66 -51.24
CA MET A 1 -38.85 -22.57 -50.82
C MET A 1 -39.15 -22.05 -49.42
N GLU A 2 -40.40 -21.88 -49.00
CA GLU A 2 -40.73 -21.33 -47.66
C GLU A 2 -40.23 -22.17 -46.46
N LYS A 3 -40.29 -23.51 -46.57
CA LYS A 3 -39.90 -24.41 -45.46
C LYS A 3 -38.40 -24.36 -45.13
N GLU A 4 -37.55 -24.10 -46.12
CA GLU A 4 -36.09 -23.94 -45.93
C GLU A 4 -35.76 -22.58 -45.31
N LEU A 5 -36.54 -21.54 -45.62
CA LEU A 5 -36.42 -20.22 -45.02
C LEU A 5 -36.75 -20.25 -43.53
N PHE A 6 -37.81 -20.95 -43.11
CA PHE A 6 -38.17 -21.10 -41.69
C PHE A 6 -37.12 -21.90 -40.90
N GLY A 7 -36.52 -22.92 -41.52
CA GLY A 7 -35.41 -23.67 -40.92
C GLY A 7 -34.16 -22.79 -40.71
N LEU A 8 -33.80 -21.99 -41.72
CA LEU A 8 -32.68 -21.05 -41.63
C LEU A 8 -32.92 -19.96 -40.56
N LEU A 9 -34.16 -19.45 -40.49
CA LEU A 9 -34.55 -18.43 -39.50
C LEU A 9 -34.40 -18.95 -38.07
N GLY A 10 -34.78 -20.20 -37.81
CA GLY A 10 -34.62 -20.84 -36.51
C GLY A 10 -33.16 -20.94 -36.06
N VAL A 11 -32.24 -21.29 -36.98
CA VAL A 11 -30.80 -21.37 -36.69
C VAL A 11 -30.20 -19.99 -36.40
N ILE A 12 -30.58 -18.98 -37.18
CA ILE A 12 -30.12 -17.60 -36.97
C ILE A 12 -30.60 -17.07 -35.62
N VAL A 13 -31.88 -17.27 -35.29
CA VAL A 13 -32.44 -16.84 -34.00
C VAL A 13 -31.76 -17.57 -32.83
N GLY A 14 -31.57 -18.89 -32.94
CA GLY A 14 -30.87 -19.68 -31.92
C GLY A 14 -29.43 -19.22 -31.69
N PHE A 15 -28.69 -18.93 -32.77
CA PHE A 15 -27.32 -18.42 -32.69
C PHE A 15 -27.25 -17.02 -32.06
N VAL A 16 -28.15 -16.11 -32.46
CA VAL A 16 -28.23 -14.76 -31.89
C VAL A 16 -28.59 -14.80 -30.41
N LEU A 17 -29.57 -15.62 -30.01
CA LEU A 17 -29.92 -15.81 -28.59
C LEU A 17 -28.71 -16.34 -27.80
N ASN A 18 -27.98 -17.33 -28.34
CA ASN A 18 -26.79 -17.87 -27.67
C ASN A 18 -25.71 -16.79 -27.46
N LEU A 19 -25.44 -15.95 -28.45
CA LEU A 19 -24.52 -14.82 -28.32
C LEU A 19 -24.97 -13.80 -27.26
N ILE A 20 -26.27 -13.46 -27.23
CA ILE A 20 -26.82 -12.51 -26.27
C ILE A 20 -26.73 -13.07 -24.84
N TYR A 21 -27.20 -14.30 -24.60
CA TYR A 21 -27.14 -14.93 -23.29
C TYR A 21 -25.70 -15.15 -22.81
N GLY A 22 -24.82 -15.62 -23.71
CA GLY A 22 -23.42 -15.87 -23.40
C GLY A 22 -22.67 -14.59 -23.01
N THR A 23 -22.95 -13.46 -23.67
CA THR A 23 -22.33 -12.18 -23.33
C THR A 23 -22.91 -11.56 -22.06
N TRP A 24 -24.21 -11.69 -21.83
CA TRP A 24 -24.86 -11.22 -20.60
C TRP A 24 -24.38 -11.99 -19.36
N GLY A 25 -24.38 -13.31 -19.40
CA GLY A 25 -23.91 -14.15 -18.29
C GLY A 25 -22.46 -13.85 -17.91
N LYS A 26 -21.57 -13.78 -18.91
CA LYS A 26 -20.15 -13.43 -18.69
C LYS A 26 -19.97 -12.03 -18.10
N ARG A 27 -20.78 -11.06 -18.52
CA ARG A 27 -20.73 -9.69 -17.97
C ARG A 27 -21.22 -9.65 -16.52
N ASN A 28 -22.30 -10.36 -16.20
CA ASN A 28 -22.84 -10.38 -14.84
C ASN A 28 -21.90 -11.11 -13.87
N GLN A 29 -21.35 -12.25 -14.30
CA GLN A 29 -20.33 -12.97 -13.55
C GLN A 29 -19.09 -12.10 -13.28
N LYS A 30 -18.56 -11.43 -14.31
CA LYS A 30 -17.42 -10.52 -14.15
C LYS A 30 -17.70 -9.40 -13.13
N LYS A 31 -18.92 -8.84 -13.13
CA LYS A 31 -19.31 -7.82 -12.15
C LYS A 31 -19.37 -8.36 -10.72
N GLN A 32 -19.90 -9.58 -10.53
CA GLN A 32 -19.94 -10.23 -9.22
C GLN A 32 -18.52 -10.54 -8.71
N GLU A 33 -17.66 -11.07 -9.57
CA GLU A 33 -16.23 -11.30 -9.26
C GLU A 33 -15.51 -9.99 -8.91
N GLN A 34 -15.75 -8.92 -9.68
CA GLN A 34 -15.19 -7.59 -9.41
C GLN A 34 -15.65 -7.04 -8.07
N TYR A 35 -16.95 -7.14 -7.77
CA TYR A 35 -17.54 -6.71 -6.49
C TYR A 35 -16.93 -7.46 -5.32
N TYR A 36 -16.92 -8.79 -5.38
CA TYR A 36 -16.34 -9.64 -4.34
C TYR A 36 -14.87 -9.31 -4.08
N LEU A 37 -14.06 -9.27 -5.16
CA LEU A 37 -12.64 -8.98 -5.05
C LEU A 37 -12.39 -7.59 -4.46
N ALA A 38 -13.12 -6.57 -4.93
CA ALA A 38 -12.99 -5.21 -4.40
C ALA A 38 -13.32 -5.15 -2.92
N VAL A 39 -14.40 -5.80 -2.46
CA VAL A 39 -14.78 -5.84 -1.05
C VAL A 39 -13.68 -6.48 -0.20
N VAL A 40 -13.23 -7.69 -0.55
CA VAL A 40 -12.25 -8.42 0.26
C VAL A 40 -10.93 -7.67 0.34
N VAL A 41 -10.43 -7.15 -0.78
CA VAL A 41 -9.17 -6.40 -0.80
C VAL A 41 -9.31 -5.06 -0.06
N THR A 42 -10.43 -4.36 -0.20
CA THR A 42 -10.70 -3.11 0.54
C THR A 42 -10.58 -3.33 2.05
N LEU A 43 -11.16 -4.41 2.58
CA LEU A 43 -11.08 -4.75 4.00
C LEU A 43 -9.64 -5.03 4.45
N GLN A 44 -8.84 -5.69 3.62
CA GLN A 44 -7.43 -5.96 3.92
C GLN A 44 -6.59 -4.68 3.92
N LEU A 45 -6.81 -3.80 2.95
CA LEU A 45 -6.15 -2.49 2.89
C LEU A 45 -6.51 -1.60 4.08
N ASP A 46 -7.77 -1.61 4.52
CA ASP A 46 -8.21 -0.83 5.68
C ASP A 46 -7.59 -1.35 6.99
N ARG A 47 -7.54 -2.67 7.18
CA ARG A 47 -6.87 -3.29 8.33
C ARG A 47 -5.38 -3.00 8.34
N PHE A 48 -4.73 -3.13 7.19
CA PHE A 48 -3.33 -2.76 7.03
C PHE A 48 -3.10 -1.29 7.40
N PHE A 49 -3.93 -0.38 6.87
CA PHE A 49 -3.87 1.05 7.17
C PHE A 49 -3.95 1.32 8.67
N ASP A 50 -4.92 0.75 9.37
CA ASP A 50 -5.11 0.98 10.81
C ASP A 50 -3.92 0.50 11.64
N ASN A 51 -3.33 -0.62 11.26
CA ASN A 51 -2.14 -1.14 11.93
C ASN A 51 -0.89 -0.30 11.60
N ALA A 52 -0.78 0.17 10.36
CA ALA A 52 0.33 1.05 9.95
C ALA A 52 0.27 2.39 10.67
N VAL A 53 -0.93 2.96 10.90
CA VAL A 53 -1.11 4.16 11.72
C VAL A 53 -0.59 3.95 13.15
N LYS A 54 -0.90 2.80 13.77
CA LYS A 54 -0.39 2.47 15.11
C LYS A 54 1.13 2.34 15.11
N LEU A 55 1.71 1.70 14.10
CA LEU A 55 3.18 1.59 13.97
C LEU A 55 3.81 2.98 13.81
N CYS A 56 3.19 3.87 13.05
CA CYS A 56 3.71 5.23 12.87
C CYS A 56 3.68 6.08 14.15
N SER A 57 2.91 5.68 15.16
CA SER A 57 2.91 6.29 16.50
C SER A 57 3.84 5.59 17.51
N ASP A 58 4.48 4.48 17.12
CA ASP A 58 5.35 3.69 17.99
C ASP A 58 6.75 4.33 18.08
N ASN A 59 7.14 4.71 19.30
CA ASN A 59 8.50 5.15 19.64
C ASN A 59 9.22 4.12 20.53
N GLY A 60 8.68 2.90 20.62
CA GLY A 60 9.20 1.84 21.47
C GLY A 60 8.94 2.06 22.95
N MET A 61 9.27 1.02 23.73
CA MET A 61 9.29 1.04 25.19
C MET A 61 10.60 0.45 25.68
N LYS A 62 11.12 0.97 26.79
CA LYS A 62 12.34 0.45 27.42
C LYS A 62 12.12 -0.98 27.90
N ASP A 63 13.06 -1.85 27.58
CA ASP A 63 13.13 -3.20 28.14
C ASP A 63 13.82 -3.22 29.52
N GLU A 64 14.01 -4.43 30.07
CA GLU A 64 14.67 -4.64 31.36
C GLU A 64 16.14 -4.19 31.39
N HIS A 65 16.76 -4.02 30.22
CA HIS A 65 18.13 -3.56 30.05
C HIS A 65 18.23 -2.06 29.76
N GLY A 66 17.09 -1.38 29.61
CA GLY A 66 16.99 0.04 29.31
C GLY A 66 17.06 0.39 27.83
N ASP A 67 17.07 -0.61 26.93
CA ASP A 67 17.06 -0.44 25.48
C ASP A 67 15.62 -0.24 24.98
N TYR A 68 15.39 0.69 24.05
CA TYR A 68 14.07 0.88 23.45
C TYR A 68 13.75 -0.22 22.45
N CYS A 69 12.73 -1.02 22.76
CA CYS A 69 12.21 -2.08 21.89
C CYS A 69 10.87 -1.70 21.24
N PRO A 70 10.62 -2.09 19.97
CA PRO A 70 9.33 -1.88 19.31
C PRO A 70 8.17 -2.46 20.09
N SER A 71 7.11 -1.66 20.25
CA SER A 71 5.88 -2.10 20.91
C SER A 71 4.81 -2.56 19.92
N VAL A 72 4.91 -2.12 18.67
CA VAL A 72 3.95 -2.45 17.60
C VAL A 72 4.64 -3.34 16.55
N PRO A 73 4.05 -4.50 16.18
CA PRO A 73 4.58 -5.34 15.12
C PRO A 73 4.38 -4.70 13.74
N TYR A 74 5.07 -5.22 12.73
CA TYR A 74 4.85 -4.78 11.35
C TYR A 74 3.42 -5.14 10.88
N PRO A 75 2.70 -4.20 10.22
CA PRO A 75 1.41 -4.48 9.61
C PRO A 75 1.52 -5.55 8.51
N GLU A 76 0.66 -6.55 8.58
CA GLU A 76 0.55 -7.59 7.56
C GLU A 76 -0.50 -7.23 6.50
N LEU A 77 -0.21 -7.53 5.24
CA LEU A 77 -1.13 -7.39 4.12
C LEU A 77 -1.39 -8.76 3.48
N GLU A 78 -2.56 -9.33 3.77
CA GLU A 78 -2.97 -10.62 3.23
C GLU A 78 -3.85 -10.42 1.99
N LEU A 79 -3.26 -10.52 0.81
CA LEU A 79 -4.02 -10.49 -0.44
C LEU A 79 -4.62 -11.86 -0.75
N PRO A 80 -5.83 -11.93 -1.35
CA PRO A 80 -6.38 -13.18 -1.85
C PRO A 80 -5.44 -13.86 -2.86
N GLY A 81 -5.48 -15.19 -2.88
CA GLY A 81 -4.57 -16.00 -3.70
C GLY A 81 -4.98 -16.10 -5.16
N SER A 82 -4.59 -17.20 -5.81
CA SER A 82 -4.88 -17.45 -7.24
C SER A 82 -6.33 -17.83 -7.53
N GLU A 83 -7.13 -18.10 -6.49
CA GLU A 83 -8.55 -18.47 -6.60
C GLU A 83 -9.45 -17.32 -7.03
N VAL A 84 -9.00 -16.06 -6.87
CA VAL A 84 -9.75 -14.88 -7.32
C VAL A 84 -9.29 -14.40 -8.70
N ASN A 85 -10.22 -13.80 -9.44
CA ASN A 85 -9.93 -13.25 -10.75
C ASN A 85 -9.49 -11.78 -10.69
N TRP A 86 -8.19 -11.55 -10.50
CA TRP A 86 -7.59 -10.20 -10.48
C TRP A 86 -7.86 -9.37 -11.74
N ARG A 87 -8.05 -10.02 -12.90
CA ARG A 87 -8.33 -9.36 -14.19
C ARG A 87 -9.72 -8.69 -14.25
N CYS A 88 -10.53 -8.86 -13.22
CA CYS A 88 -11.80 -8.15 -13.07
C CYS A 88 -11.60 -6.69 -12.62
N LEU A 89 -10.45 -6.34 -12.03
CA LEU A 89 -10.12 -4.96 -11.66
C LEU A 89 -9.50 -4.18 -12.83
N PRO A 90 -9.59 -2.83 -12.83
CA PRO A 90 -8.79 -1.99 -13.72
C PRO A 90 -7.30 -2.30 -13.58
N GLN A 91 -6.58 -2.35 -14.71
CA GLN A 91 -5.20 -2.84 -14.75
C GLN A 91 -4.24 -2.05 -13.86
N ASN A 92 -4.40 -0.73 -13.78
CA ASN A 92 -3.61 0.12 -12.90
C ASN A 92 -3.84 -0.21 -11.42
N VAL A 93 -5.10 -0.27 -10.98
CA VAL A 93 -5.46 -0.58 -9.59
C VAL A 93 -5.01 -1.99 -9.20
N MET A 94 -5.22 -2.96 -10.09
CA MET A 94 -4.76 -4.34 -9.91
C MET A 94 -3.24 -4.41 -9.71
N LYS A 95 -2.47 -3.77 -10.60
CA LYS A 95 -1.01 -3.77 -10.54
C LYS A 95 -0.53 -3.13 -9.23
N ASP A 96 -1.07 -1.96 -8.89
CA ASP A 96 -0.65 -1.21 -7.71
C ASP A 96 -0.93 -2.02 -6.42
N ILE A 97 -2.07 -2.71 -6.32
CA ILE A 97 -2.39 -3.61 -5.19
C ILE A 97 -1.43 -4.80 -5.13
N LEU A 98 -1.24 -5.49 -6.27
CA LEU A 98 -0.38 -6.68 -6.33
C LEU A 98 1.11 -6.36 -6.08
N TRP A 99 1.51 -5.11 -6.27
CA TRP A 99 2.87 -4.64 -5.99
C TRP A 99 3.09 -4.26 -4.52
N MET A 100 2.04 -4.04 -3.73
CA MET A 100 2.18 -3.62 -2.33
C MET A 100 3.03 -4.56 -1.47
N PRO A 101 2.91 -5.90 -1.56
CA PRO A 101 3.78 -6.80 -0.79
C PRO A 101 5.26 -6.57 -1.09
N GLU A 102 5.61 -6.26 -2.33
CA GLU A 102 6.97 -5.93 -2.72
C GLU A 102 7.42 -4.59 -2.13
N THR A 103 6.56 -3.56 -2.17
CA THR A 103 6.85 -2.27 -1.51
C THR A 103 7.07 -2.43 0.00
N ILE A 104 6.27 -3.29 0.67
CA ILE A 104 6.46 -3.62 2.09
C ILE A 104 7.81 -4.31 2.31
N ARG A 105 8.16 -5.28 1.44
CA ARG A 105 9.45 -5.99 1.51
C ARG A 105 10.64 -5.03 1.36
N GLU A 106 10.58 -4.09 0.42
CA GLU A 106 11.60 -3.06 0.21
C GLU A 106 11.73 -2.14 1.43
N ALA A 107 10.61 -1.68 1.99
CA ALA A 107 10.61 -0.89 3.22
C ALA A 107 11.26 -1.62 4.40
N LEU A 108 10.96 -2.91 4.58
CA LEU A 108 11.56 -3.72 5.64
C LEU A 108 13.09 -3.84 5.46
N LEU A 109 13.58 -4.04 4.24
CA LEU A 109 15.02 -4.06 3.97
C LEU A 109 15.70 -2.73 4.33
N VAL A 110 15.07 -1.60 4.02
CA VAL A 110 15.60 -0.27 4.39
C VAL A 110 15.64 -0.11 5.90
N ILE A 111 14.57 -0.50 6.60
CA ILE A 111 14.47 -0.43 8.06
C ILE A 111 15.54 -1.32 8.73
N ASP A 112 15.72 -2.54 8.25
CA ASP A 112 16.72 -3.47 8.79
C ASP A 112 18.15 -2.95 8.55
N SER A 113 18.45 -2.44 7.36
CA SER A 113 19.75 -1.81 7.07
C SER A 113 20.05 -0.63 8.01
N ILE A 114 19.05 0.23 8.26
CA ILE A 114 19.21 1.35 9.21
C ILE A 114 19.42 0.83 10.63
N ARG A 115 18.67 -0.18 11.06
CA ARG A 115 18.83 -0.80 12.39
C ARG A 115 20.22 -1.39 12.59
N GLU A 116 20.77 -2.04 11.58
CA GLU A 116 22.06 -2.74 11.66
C GLU A 116 23.27 -1.82 11.53
N HIS A 117 23.15 -0.73 10.77
CA HIS A 117 24.31 0.07 10.36
C HIS A 117 24.28 1.52 10.83
N ARG A 118 23.16 2.02 11.35
CA ARG A 118 23.00 3.44 11.69
C ARG A 118 22.41 3.69 13.07
N ALA A 119 21.39 2.92 13.47
CA ALA A 119 20.67 3.20 14.71
C ALA A 119 21.54 2.89 15.94
N GLU A 120 21.66 3.87 16.83
CA GLU A 120 22.51 3.77 18.03
C GLU A 120 21.71 3.49 19.30
N ARG A 121 22.30 2.69 20.20
CA ARG A 121 21.74 2.42 21.53
C ARG A 121 21.86 3.65 22.44
N PRO A 122 20.92 3.84 23.38
CA PRO A 122 19.79 2.96 23.72
C PRO A 122 18.48 3.31 22.99
N ASP A 123 18.43 4.48 22.33
CA ASP A 123 17.17 5.08 21.87
C ASP A 123 16.74 4.59 20.48
N PHE A 124 17.69 4.19 19.61
CA PHE A 124 17.43 3.68 18.25
C PHE A 124 16.57 4.64 17.40
N ASP A 125 16.75 5.95 17.55
CA ASP A 125 15.93 6.98 16.92
C ASP A 125 15.80 6.81 15.41
N GLU A 126 16.90 6.53 14.70
CA GLU A 126 16.90 6.35 13.24
C GLU A 126 16.07 5.13 12.80
N PHE A 127 16.03 4.09 13.61
CA PHE A 127 15.24 2.90 13.33
C PHE A 127 13.74 3.18 13.49
N TYR A 128 13.32 3.89 14.54
CA TYR A 128 11.92 4.31 14.69
C TYR A 128 11.52 5.30 13.60
N GLU A 129 12.38 6.26 13.27
CA GLU A 129 12.17 7.20 12.16
C GLU A 129 11.97 6.44 10.84
N ALA A 130 12.81 5.45 10.53
CA ALA A 130 12.67 4.62 9.34
C ALA A 130 11.35 3.85 9.31
N ARG A 131 10.97 3.22 10.43
CA ARG A 131 9.70 2.49 10.56
C ARG A 131 8.51 3.41 10.28
N GLN A 132 8.47 4.55 10.95
CA GLN A 132 7.38 5.52 10.84
C GLN A 132 7.29 6.09 9.41
N TYR A 133 8.43 6.45 8.83
CA TYR A 133 8.48 7.04 7.49
C TYR A 133 8.02 6.07 6.39
N GLU A 134 8.60 4.87 6.36
CA GLU A 134 8.28 3.91 5.29
C GLU A 134 6.83 3.45 5.37
N PHE A 135 6.34 3.10 6.56
CA PHE A 135 4.95 2.67 6.71
C PHE A 135 3.94 3.81 6.60
N ALA A 136 4.29 5.06 6.88
CA ALA A 136 3.39 6.19 6.64
C ALA A 136 3.09 6.37 5.15
N LYS A 137 4.10 6.28 4.28
CA LYS A 137 3.92 6.31 2.83
C LYS A 137 3.05 5.15 2.34
N ILE A 138 3.35 3.92 2.79
CA ILE A 138 2.60 2.72 2.37
C ILE A 138 1.15 2.80 2.85
N ALA A 139 0.90 3.29 4.06
CA ALA A 139 -0.45 3.49 4.59
C ALA A 139 -1.25 4.49 3.74
N LEU A 140 -0.66 5.64 3.37
CA LEU A 140 -1.32 6.61 2.49
C LEU A 140 -1.71 5.97 1.14
N THR A 141 -0.81 5.17 0.55
CA THR A 141 -1.10 4.40 -0.68
C THR A 141 -2.20 3.37 -0.46
N ALA A 142 -2.18 2.62 0.64
CA ALA A 142 -3.20 1.63 0.99
C ALA A 142 -4.60 2.28 1.06
N ASN A 143 -4.70 3.43 1.73
CA ASN A 143 -5.95 4.18 1.82
C ASN A 143 -6.43 4.67 0.44
N GLU A 144 -5.53 5.18 -0.40
CA GLU A 144 -5.87 5.62 -1.75
C GLU A 144 -6.42 4.46 -2.61
N LEU A 145 -5.75 3.30 -2.57
CA LEU A 145 -6.20 2.09 -3.28
C LEU A 145 -7.54 1.59 -2.75
N SER A 146 -7.72 1.63 -1.43
CA SER A 146 -8.98 1.29 -0.77
C SER A 146 -10.13 2.19 -1.24
N SER A 147 -9.90 3.51 -1.34
CA SER A 147 -10.88 4.45 -1.92
C SER A 147 -11.14 4.19 -3.41
N LYS A 148 -10.12 3.85 -4.21
CA LYS A 148 -10.29 3.52 -5.64
C LYS A 148 -11.16 2.27 -5.82
N LEU A 149 -10.93 1.22 -5.03
CA LEU A 149 -11.74 0.00 -5.05
C LEU A 149 -13.21 0.29 -4.73
N ARG A 150 -13.47 1.07 -3.68
CA ARG A 150 -14.84 1.47 -3.33
C ARG A 150 -15.56 2.15 -4.47
N LYS A 151 -14.90 3.08 -5.17
CA LYS A 151 -15.47 3.79 -6.32
C LYS A 151 -15.78 2.85 -7.50
N ILE A 152 -14.93 1.85 -7.76
CA ILE A 152 -15.13 0.88 -8.86
C ILE A 152 -16.45 0.11 -8.67
N VAL A 153 -16.79 -0.23 -7.44
CA VAL A 153 -17.93 -1.10 -7.11
C VAL A 153 -19.04 -0.40 -6.33
N ALA A 154 -19.01 0.93 -6.26
CA ALA A 154 -19.97 1.80 -5.56
C ALA A 154 -20.20 1.41 -4.08
N LEU A 155 -19.13 1.07 -3.36
CA LEU A 155 -19.16 0.91 -1.91
C LEU A 155 -19.17 2.28 -1.22
N PRO A 156 -19.72 2.37 0.00
CA PRO A 156 -19.65 3.61 0.78
C PRO A 156 -18.20 3.97 1.09
N ASP A 157 -17.91 5.27 1.03
CA ASP A 157 -16.62 5.80 1.45
C ASP A 157 -16.35 5.50 2.92
N ARG A 158 -15.08 5.24 3.23
CA ARG A 158 -14.64 5.02 4.60
C ARG A 158 -14.48 6.36 5.30
N ILE A 159 -15.04 6.46 6.50
CA ILE A 159 -14.71 7.53 7.44
C ILE A 159 -13.40 7.15 8.12
N VAL A 160 -12.34 7.94 7.89
CA VAL A 160 -11.01 7.71 8.45
C VAL A 160 -10.76 8.72 9.56
N GLY A 161 -10.66 8.24 10.80
CA GLY A 161 -10.49 9.08 11.98
C GLY A 161 -11.79 9.65 12.53
N ASP A 162 -11.64 10.57 13.49
CA ASP A 162 -12.73 11.24 14.18
C ASP A 162 -12.33 12.67 14.58
N GLN A 163 -13.10 13.29 15.48
CA GLN A 163 -12.84 14.65 15.97
C GLN A 163 -11.57 14.77 16.84
N PHE A 164 -11.08 13.66 17.40
CA PHE A 164 -9.91 13.62 18.28
C PHE A 164 -8.63 13.28 17.53
N PHE A 165 -8.72 12.43 16.50
CA PHE A 165 -7.56 11.98 15.76
C PHE A 165 -7.83 11.91 14.26
N LYS A 166 -6.92 12.50 13.48
CA LYS A 166 -6.97 12.57 12.02
C LYS A 166 -5.79 11.78 11.43
N PRO A 167 -5.96 10.47 11.13
CA PRO A 167 -4.85 9.61 10.70
C PRO A 167 -4.16 10.08 9.43
N LEU A 168 -4.91 10.53 8.42
CA LEU A 168 -4.32 10.95 7.14
C LEU A 168 -3.43 12.19 7.29
N GLU A 169 -3.87 13.15 8.12
CA GLU A 169 -3.08 14.34 8.45
C GLU A 169 -1.84 13.96 9.26
N PHE A 170 -2.01 13.08 10.26
CA PHE A 170 -0.90 12.55 11.06
C PHE A 170 0.17 11.88 10.19
N LEU A 171 -0.22 10.96 9.29
CA LEU A 171 0.73 10.26 8.42
C LEU A 171 1.43 11.23 7.46
N SER A 172 0.69 12.15 6.86
CA SER A 172 1.25 13.14 5.94
C SER A 172 2.26 14.05 6.64
N ASN A 173 1.91 14.53 7.84
CA ASN A 173 2.82 15.34 8.66
C ASN A 173 4.06 14.54 9.06
N LYS A 174 3.90 13.26 9.41
CA LYS A 174 5.03 12.39 9.77
C LYS A 174 6.03 12.24 8.61
N VAL A 175 5.53 12.02 7.39
CA VAL A 175 6.36 11.96 6.17
C VAL A 175 7.12 13.27 5.98
N MET A 176 6.43 14.41 6.03
CA MET A 176 7.04 15.74 5.83
C MET A 176 8.07 16.10 6.91
N GLU A 177 7.76 15.82 8.18
CA GLU A 177 8.67 16.04 9.31
C GLU A 177 9.99 15.28 9.12
N ILE A 178 9.89 13.99 8.80
CA ILE A 178 11.06 13.12 8.64
C ILE A 178 11.85 13.51 7.39
N GLU A 179 11.19 13.81 6.27
CA GLU A 179 11.88 14.29 5.06
C GLU A 179 12.67 15.56 5.32
N LYS A 180 12.09 16.51 6.05
CA LYS A 180 12.79 17.73 6.44
C LYS A 180 14.03 17.41 7.27
N VAL A 181 13.89 16.60 8.30
CA VAL A 181 15.01 16.21 9.18
C VAL A 181 16.12 15.49 8.39
N ARG A 182 15.76 14.57 7.49
CA ARG A 182 16.72 13.86 6.65
C ARG A 182 17.47 14.79 5.70
N ASN A 183 16.75 15.70 5.05
CA ASN A 183 17.36 16.69 4.16
C ASN A 183 18.33 17.61 4.93
N ASP A 184 17.94 18.07 6.13
CA ASP A 184 18.79 18.91 6.97
C ASP A 184 20.08 18.17 7.40
N ARG A 185 19.96 16.88 7.78
CA ARG A 185 21.11 16.01 8.11
C ARG A 185 22.03 15.81 6.91
N GLU A 186 21.47 15.48 5.74
CA GLU A 186 22.27 15.30 4.53
C GLU A 186 23.00 16.58 4.10
N GLN A 187 22.37 17.75 4.25
CA GLN A 187 23.01 19.03 3.96
C GLN A 187 24.16 19.29 4.94
N TYR A 188 23.94 19.04 6.23
CA TYR A 188 24.98 19.17 7.24
C TYR A 188 26.17 18.24 6.96
N ASP A 189 25.91 16.97 6.68
CA ASP A 189 26.95 15.97 6.38
C ASP A 189 27.76 16.37 5.13
N ARG A 190 27.11 16.92 4.09
CA ARG A 190 27.79 17.46 2.90
C ARG A 190 28.70 18.63 3.25
N ILE A 191 28.23 19.59 4.03
CA ILE A 191 29.02 20.76 4.44
C ILE A 191 30.25 20.32 5.24
N ILE A 192 30.08 19.39 6.18
CA ILE A 192 31.21 18.85 6.97
C ILE A 192 32.19 18.08 6.07
N ALA A 193 31.70 17.23 5.16
CA ALA A 193 32.56 16.50 4.24
C ALA A 193 33.36 17.44 3.33
N GLU A 194 32.75 18.52 2.82
CA GLU A 194 33.43 19.55 2.04
C GLU A 194 34.52 20.26 2.87
N GLN A 195 34.21 20.65 4.10
CA GLN A 195 35.19 21.26 5.01
C GLN A 195 36.37 20.33 5.32
N LEU A 196 36.10 19.05 5.60
CA LEU A 196 37.14 18.06 5.87
C LEU A 196 38.00 17.75 4.63
N SER A 197 37.39 17.71 3.44
CA SER A 197 38.12 17.54 2.17
C SER A 197 39.00 18.73 1.83
N GLY A 198 38.56 19.95 2.14
CA GLY A 198 39.35 21.18 2.00
C GLY A 198 40.49 21.33 3.04
N LEU A 199 40.49 20.53 4.10
CA LEU A 199 41.53 20.48 5.14
C LEU A 199 42.59 19.39 4.90
N SER A 200 42.53 18.65 3.78
CA SER A 200 43.61 17.74 3.39
C SER A 200 44.91 18.55 3.22
N PRO A 201 45.97 18.28 3.99
CA PRO A 201 47.22 19.01 3.84
C PRO A 201 47.82 18.69 2.47
N ILE A 202 48.23 19.74 1.76
CA ILE A 202 49.27 19.63 0.73
C ILE A 202 50.46 18.99 1.44
N SER A 203 50.73 17.73 1.14
CA SER A 203 51.93 17.03 1.59
C SER A 203 53.02 17.32 0.57
N ASP A 204 53.88 18.28 0.91
CA ASP A 204 55.24 18.43 0.36
C ASP A 204 56.24 17.72 1.27
#